data_AF-A0A9P8F054-F1
#
_entry.id   AF-A0A9P8F054-F1
#
_cell.length_a   1.000
_cell.length_b   1.000
_cell.length_c   1.000
_cell.angle_alpha   90.00
_cell.angle_beta   90.00
_cell.angle_gamma   90.00
#
_symmetry.space_group_name_H-M   'P 1'
#
loop_
_entity.id
_entity.type
_entity.pdbx_description
1 polymer ?
#
loop_
_entity_poly.entity_id
_entity_poly.type
_entity_poly.pdbx_seq_one_letter_code
_entity_poly.pdbx_strand_id
1 'polypeptide(L)'
;MCVVHVGSDVLDFQDELFDIASYMQDKCKGIPLVHVSNFVHHLLLNLTVTYTTDYSLYDQADLKKGLQPSDWAKLPDPKNLEVQWHVPKEAEIDFAVRIFEYQGKRSIDALVALTSDDSPVKRDGTGKDWSDEVSRNLVLLRLLISGISCFFRSDDESVTPVSGHDTEVNGSISPKEEVQQSPNDLA
;
A
#
# COMPACT_ATOMS: atom_id res chain seq x y z
N MET A 1 -9.76 -3.91 11.40
CA MET A 1 -9.38 -3.40 10.07
C MET A 1 -9.92 -4.37 9.05
N CYS A 2 -11.06 -4.08 8.43
CA CYS A 2 -11.82 -5.01 7.59
C CYS A 2 -11.57 -4.83 6.08
N VAL A 3 -10.81 -3.80 5.68
CA VAL A 3 -10.55 -3.46 4.27
C VAL A 3 -9.17 -3.88 3.78
N VAL A 4 -8.41 -4.60 4.61
CA VAL A 4 -7.10 -5.15 4.22
C VAL A 4 -7.27 -6.58 3.74
N HIS A 5 -6.63 -6.93 2.63
CA HIS A 5 -6.64 -8.28 2.03
C HIS A 5 -8.02 -8.83 1.64
N VAL A 6 -8.96 -7.94 1.30
CA VAL A 6 -10.28 -8.25 0.73
C VAL A 6 -10.20 -8.50 -0.78
N GLY A 7 -9.22 -7.92 -1.47
CA GLY A 7 -9.07 -8.01 -2.92
C GLY A 7 -10.06 -7.12 -3.66
N SER A 8 -10.53 -7.59 -4.83
CA SER A 8 -11.33 -6.78 -5.75
C SER A 8 -12.75 -6.50 -5.30
N ASP A 9 -13.27 -7.24 -4.32
CA ASP A 9 -14.61 -7.00 -3.76
C ASP A 9 -14.73 -5.60 -3.13
N VAL A 10 -13.60 -4.96 -2.81
CA VAL A 10 -13.57 -3.58 -2.31
C VAL A 10 -14.07 -2.56 -3.35
N LEU A 11 -13.97 -2.88 -4.64
CA LEU A 11 -14.34 -1.98 -5.73
C LEU A 11 -15.85 -1.77 -5.83
N ASP A 12 -16.64 -2.73 -5.37
CA ASP A 12 -18.11 -2.64 -5.32
C ASP A 12 -18.58 -1.52 -4.38
N PHE A 13 -17.70 -1.06 -3.49
CA PHE A 13 -17.96 -0.02 -2.48
C PHE A 13 -16.99 1.16 -2.60
N GLN A 14 -16.33 1.33 -3.74
CA GLN A 14 -15.22 2.29 -3.88
C GLN A 14 -15.63 3.73 -3.53
N ASP A 15 -16.82 4.16 -3.96
CA ASP A 15 -17.28 5.53 -3.73
C ASP A 15 -17.68 5.72 -2.26
N GLU A 16 -18.38 4.75 -1.65
CA GLU A 16 -18.72 4.79 -0.22
C GLU A 16 -17.46 4.78 0.67
N LEU A 17 -16.46 3.97 0.31
CA LEU A 17 -15.18 3.91 1.01
C LEU A 17 -14.38 5.20 0.87
N PHE A 18 -14.41 5.81 -0.32
CA PHE A 18 -13.79 7.10 -0.56
C PHE A 18 -14.47 8.23 0.24
N ASP A 19 -15.80 8.25 0.23
CA ASP A 19 -16.60 9.27 0.88
C ASP A 19 -16.50 9.17 2.41
N ILE A 20 -16.54 7.95 2.97
CA ILE A 20 -16.38 7.78 4.42
C ILE A 20 -14.97 8.10 4.88
N ALA A 21 -13.93 7.77 4.09
CA ALA A 21 -12.55 8.19 4.37
C ALA A 21 -12.47 9.71 4.49
N SER A 22 -13.01 10.41 3.50
CA SER A 22 -13.02 11.87 3.40
C SER A 22 -13.82 12.49 4.55
N TYR A 23 -15.02 11.98 4.82
CA TYR A 23 -15.86 12.45 5.92
C TYR A 23 -15.18 12.28 7.28
N MET A 24 -14.58 11.12 7.54
CA MET A 24 -13.93 10.85 8.82
C MET A 24 -12.68 11.71 9.01
N GLN A 25 -11.90 11.99 7.95
CA GLN A 25 -10.76 12.91 8.04
C GLN A 25 -11.16 14.36 8.39
N ASP A 26 -12.41 14.72 8.14
CA ASP A 26 -12.91 16.08 8.32
C ASP A 26 -13.60 16.28 9.67
N LYS A 27 -14.26 15.22 10.15
CA LYS A 27 -15.15 15.29 11.31
C LYS A 27 -14.55 14.65 12.55
N CYS A 28 -13.71 13.64 12.41
CA CYS A 28 -13.06 13.03 13.57
C CYS A 28 -11.96 13.95 14.09
N LYS A 29 -11.73 13.92 15.40
CA LYS A 29 -10.64 14.62 16.09
C LYS A 29 -10.05 13.72 17.16
N GLY A 30 -8.78 13.94 17.50
CA GLY A 30 -8.08 13.17 18.53
C GLY A 30 -7.75 11.74 18.11
N ILE A 31 -7.77 10.81 19.07
CA ILE A 31 -7.35 9.40 18.90
C ILE A 31 -8.01 8.69 17.69
N PRO A 32 -9.32 8.85 17.42
CA PRO A 32 -9.97 8.22 16.27
C PRO A 32 -9.28 8.50 14.93
N LEU A 33 -8.64 9.66 14.77
CA LEU A 33 -8.07 10.08 13.49
C LEU A 33 -6.86 9.24 13.06
N VAL A 34 -6.10 8.73 14.03
CA VAL A 34 -5.03 7.75 13.73
C VAL A 34 -5.61 6.49 13.10
N HIS A 35 -6.78 6.04 13.58
CA HIS A 35 -7.46 4.89 13.01
C HIS A 35 -8.04 5.18 11.62
N VAL A 36 -8.49 6.41 11.37
CA VAL A 36 -8.94 6.85 10.04
C VAL A 36 -7.78 6.81 9.04
N SER A 37 -6.62 7.38 9.39
CA SER A 37 -5.45 7.33 8.52
C SER A 37 -4.96 5.90 8.31
N ASN A 38 -5.07 5.04 9.32
CA ASN A 38 -4.72 3.63 9.19
C ASN A 38 -5.73 2.84 8.35
N PHE A 39 -7.02 3.23 8.35
CA PHE A 39 -8.02 2.70 7.43
C PHE A 39 -7.64 3.00 5.98
N VAL A 40 -7.26 4.24 5.67
CA VAL A 40 -6.79 4.62 4.33
C VAL A 40 -5.52 3.85 3.95
N HIS A 41 -4.56 3.71 4.86
CA HIS A 41 -3.36 2.91 4.64
C HIS A 41 -3.68 1.47 4.25
N HIS A 42 -4.57 0.81 5.00
CA HIS A 42 -4.95 -0.57 4.71
C HIS A 42 -5.76 -0.75 3.43
N LEU A 43 -6.59 0.24 3.09
CA LEU A 43 -7.28 0.27 1.81
C LEU A 43 -6.26 0.35 0.66
N LEU A 44 -5.24 1.20 0.79
CA LEU A 44 -4.15 1.27 -0.19
C LEU A 44 -3.35 -0.04 -0.27
N LEU A 45 -3.02 -0.68 0.87
CA LEU A 45 -2.33 -1.98 0.84
C LEU A 45 -3.15 -3.06 0.14
N ASN A 46 -4.47 -3.09 0.37
CA ASN A 46 -5.38 -4.00 -0.32
C ASN A 46 -5.34 -3.82 -1.84
N LEU A 47 -5.29 -2.56 -2.30
CA LEU A 47 -5.36 -2.22 -3.72
C LEU A 47 -4.01 -2.35 -4.45
N THR A 48 -2.89 -2.29 -3.74
CA THR A 48 -1.55 -2.09 -4.35
C THR A 48 -0.59 -3.27 -4.16
N VAL A 49 -0.82 -4.14 -3.18
CA VAL A 49 0.11 -5.23 -2.84
C VAL A 49 -0.36 -6.54 -3.47
N THR A 50 0.58 -7.38 -3.90
CA THR A 50 0.30 -8.79 -4.24
C THR A 50 0.36 -9.65 -2.98
N TYR A 51 -0.70 -10.39 -2.68
CA TYR A 51 -0.80 -11.24 -1.48
C TYR A 51 -1.64 -12.49 -1.74
N THR A 52 -1.52 -13.49 -0.88
CA THR A 52 -2.32 -14.72 -0.97
C THR A 52 -3.74 -14.47 -0.47
N THR A 53 -4.74 -15.00 -1.17
CA THR A 53 -6.16 -14.90 -0.78
C THR A 53 -6.73 -16.20 -0.24
N ASP A 54 -6.10 -17.34 -0.56
CA ASP A 54 -6.46 -18.65 -0.04
C ASP A 54 -5.48 -19.07 1.07
N TYR A 55 -6.05 -19.42 2.22
CA TYR A 55 -5.34 -19.93 3.40
C TYR A 55 -5.85 -21.32 3.80
N SER A 56 -6.61 -21.98 2.92
CA SER A 56 -7.06 -23.35 3.11
C SER A 56 -5.87 -24.29 3.22
N LEU A 57 -5.99 -25.29 4.11
CA LEU A 57 -4.99 -26.37 4.21
C LEU A 57 -5.02 -27.30 2.97
N TYR A 58 -6.14 -27.29 2.25
CA TYR A 58 -6.43 -28.19 1.15
C TYR A 58 -6.74 -27.41 -0.12
N ASP A 59 -6.19 -27.88 -1.23
CA ASP A 59 -6.53 -27.34 -2.55
C ASP A 59 -8.01 -27.54 -2.86
N GLN A 60 -8.55 -26.70 -3.75
CA GLN A 60 -9.96 -26.74 -4.14
C GLN A 60 -10.36 -28.11 -4.73
N ALA A 61 -9.44 -28.80 -5.40
CA ALA A 61 -9.67 -30.14 -5.91
C ALA A 61 -9.91 -31.17 -4.78
N ASP A 62 -9.15 -31.08 -3.69
CA ASP A 62 -9.29 -31.95 -2.51
C ASP A 62 -10.59 -31.67 -1.76
N LEU A 63 -11.02 -30.41 -1.71
CA LEU A 63 -12.31 -30.03 -1.13
C LEU A 63 -13.49 -30.55 -1.96
N LYS A 64 -13.42 -30.42 -3.30
CA LYS A 64 -14.49 -30.86 -4.22
C LYS A 64 -14.71 -32.37 -4.22
N LYS A 65 -13.65 -33.18 -4.08
CA LYS A 65 -13.78 -34.65 -3.99
C LYS A 65 -14.36 -35.12 -2.63
N GLY A 66 -14.38 -34.23 -1.63
CA GLY A 66 -14.72 -34.55 -0.25
C GLY A 66 -13.52 -35.13 0.51
N LEU A 67 -13.19 -34.51 1.65
CA LEU A 67 -12.06 -34.92 2.48
C LEU A 67 -12.32 -36.29 3.12
N GLN A 68 -11.30 -37.14 3.08
CA GLN A 68 -11.28 -38.46 3.70
C GLN A 68 -10.35 -38.47 4.91
N PRO A 69 -10.45 -39.45 5.84
CA PRO A 69 -9.51 -39.60 6.94
C PRO A 69 -8.03 -39.69 6.49
N SER A 70 -7.77 -40.16 5.26
CA SER A 70 -6.43 -40.22 4.67
C SER A 70 -5.86 -38.85 4.26
N ASP A 71 -6.70 -37.82 4.12
CA ASP A 71 -6.25 -36.45 3.82
C ASP A 71 -5.81 -35.71 5.11
N TRP A 72 -5.98 -36.32 6.29
CA TRP A 72 -5.53 -35.73 7.55
C TRP A 72 -4.00 -35.72 7.62
N ALA A 73 -3.43 -34.58 8.01
CA ALA A 73 -1.98 -34.37 8.04
C ALA A 73 -1.27 -34.63 6.69
N LYS A 74 -2.00 -34.57 5.57
CA LYS A 74 -1.41 -34.61 4.23
C LYS A 74 -0.44 -33.44 4.08
N LEU A 75 0.80 -33.76 3.71
CA LEU A 75 1.78 -32.75 3.32
C LEU A 75 1.57 -32.46 1.83
N PRO A 76 1.24 -31.22 1.45
CA PRO A 76 1.09 -30.87 0.05
C PRO A 76 2.45 -30.94 -0.66
N ASP A 77 2.45 -31.31 -1.94
CA ASP A 77 3.65 -31.27 -2.77
C ASP A 77 3.98 -29.82 -3.12
N PRO A 78 5.13 -29.26 -2.69
CA PRO A 78 5.48 -27.86 -2.94
C PRO A 78 5.52 -27.49 -4.43
N LYS A 79 5.74 -28.46 -5.32
CA LYS A 79 5.78 -28.21 -6.78
C LYS A 79 4.40 -28.08 -7.41
N ASN A 80 3.36 -28.55 -6.73
CA ASN A 80 1.99 -28.65 -7.23
C ASN A 80 1.00 -27.87 -6.35
N LEU A 81 1.47 -26.89 -5.59
CA LEU A 81 0.62 -26.01 -4.79
C LEU A 81 -0.18 -25.05 -5.67
N GLU A 82 -1.50 -25.00 -5.49
CA GLU A 82 -2.38 -24.06 -6.19
C GLU A 82 -2.63 -22.81 -5.33
N VAL A 83 -1.63 -21.92 -5.26
CA VAL A 83 -1.75 -20.69 -4.47
C VAL A 83 -2.60 -19.66 -5.21
N GLN A 84 -3.69 -19.22 -4.58
CA GLN A 84 -4.50 -18.11 -5.09
C GLN A 84 -3.87 -16.78 -4.67
N TRP A 85 -3.51 -15.98 -5.67
CA TRP A 85 -2.92 -14.66 -5.48
C TRP A 85 -3.93 -13.58 -5.84
N HIS A 86 -4.03 -12.59 -4.98
CA HIS A 86 -4.49 -11.27 -5.39
C HIS A 86 -3.33 -10.56 -6.09
N VAL A 87 -3.58 -10.12 -7.33
CA VAL A 87 -2.69 -9.23 -8.08
C VAL A 87 -3.50 -7.99 -8.43
N PRO A 88 -3.01 -6.77 -8.12
CA PRO A 88 -3.69 -5.53 -8.43
C PRO A 88 -4.08 -5.42 -9.92
N LYS A 89 -5.36 -5.10 -10.16
CA LYS A 89 -5.93 -4.81 -11.48
C LYS A 89 -5.93 -3.30 -11.74
N GLU A 90 -6.08 -2.92 -13.01
CA GLU A 90 -6.14 -1.51 -13.44
C GLU A 90 -7.15 -0.68 -12.61
N ALA A 91 -8.38 -1.16 -12.44
CA ALA A 91 -9.38 -0.46 -11.63
C ALA A 91 -9.00 -0.28 -10.15
N GLU A 92 -8.22 -1.22 -9.59
CA GLU A 92 -7.73 -1.14 -8.20
C GLU A 92 -6.60 -0.11 -8.09
N ILE A 93 -5.70 -0.10 -9.08
CA ILE A 93 -4.62 0.87 -9.22
C ILE A 93 -5.20 2.28 -9.39
N ASP A 94 -6.16 2.47 -10.29
CA ASP A 94 -6.82 3.76 -10.51
C ASP A 94 -7.49 4.27 -9.23
N PHE A 95 -8.16 3.39 -8.50
CA PHE A 95 -8.77 3.75 -7.23
C PHE A 95 -7.73 4.12 -6.17
N ALA A 96 -6.62 3.38 -6.07
CA ALA A 96 -5.52 3.69 -5.17
C ALA A 96 -4.90 5.06 -5.48
N VAL A 97 -4.67 5.38 -6.76
CA VAL A 97 -4.15 6.67 -7.21
C VAL A 97 -5.13 7.78 -6.85
N ARG A 98 -6.43 7.61 -7.13
CA ARG A 98 -7.48 8.59 -6.76
C ARG A 98 -7.47 8.89 -5.25
N ILE A 99 -7.38 7.86 -4.39
CA ILE A 99 -7.30 8.04 -2.94
C ILE A 99 -6.03 8.80 -2.56
N PHE A 100 -4.88 8.37 -3.08
CA PHE A 100 -3.58 8.94 -2.74
C PHE A 100 -3.46 10.41 -3.14
N GLU A 101 -3.84 10.75 -4.37
CA GLU A 101 -3.81 12.12 -4.87
C GLU A 101 -4.74 13.03 -4.08
N TYR A 102 -5.99 12.59 -3.85
CA TYR A 102 -6.96 13.41 -3.14
C TYR A 102 -6.56 13.65 -1.67
N GLN A 103 -6.26 12.58 -0.92
CA GLN A 103 -5.91 12.68 0.50
C GLN A 103 -4.54 13.34 0.68
N GLY A 104 -3.59 13.05 -0.20
CA GLY A 104 -2.25 13.62 -0.19
C GLY A 104 -2.28 15.12 -0.46
N LYS A 105 -2.94 15.55 -1.55
CA LYS A 105 -3.11 16.96 -1.89
C LYS A 105 -3.78 17.71 -0.75
N ARG A 106 -4.87 17.18 -0.21
CA ARG A 106 -5.58 17.77 0.91
C ARG A 106 -4.68 17.99 2.13
N SER A 107 -3.90 16.97 2.50
CA SER A 107 -3.00 17.04 3.66
C SER A 107 -1.86 18.04 3.45
N ILE A 108 -1.29 18.09 2.24
CA ILE A 108 -0.27 19.06 1.87
C ILE A 108 -0.85 20.48 1.91
N ASP A 109 -2.00 20.73 1.29
CA ASP A 109 -2.66 22.04 1.28
C ASP A 109 -2.96 22.51 2.72
N ALA A 110 -3.40 21.61 3.60
CA ALA A 110 -3.62 21.89 5.01
C ALA A 110 -2.32 22.25 5.74
N LEU A 111 -1.22 21.53 5.50
CA LEU A 111 0.09 21.84 6.09
C LEU A 111 0.63 23.18 5.60
N VAL A 112 0.44 23.52 4.33
CA VAL A 112 0.81 24.83 3.77
C VAL A 112 0.03 25.94 4.48
N ALA A 113 -1.29 25.79 4.63
CA ALA A 113 -2.11 26.75 5.37
C ALA A 113 -1.66 26.86 6.84
N LEU A 114 -1.43 25.72 7.50
CA LEU A 114 -0.96 25.64 8.89
C LEU A 114 0.47 26.12 9.10
N THR A 115 1.24 26.42 8.05
CA THR A 115 2.59 26.99 8.15
C THR A 115 2.69 28.43 7.62
N SER A 116 1.67 28.91 6.90
CA SER A 116 1.57 30.28 6.39
C SER A 116 1.46 31.37 7.47
N ASP A 117 1.62 32.65 7.13
CA ASP A 117 1.44 33.74 8.10
C ASP A 117 -0.03 33.89 8.56
N ASP A 118 -0.99 33.54 7.69
CA ASP A 118 -2.43 33.57 7.96
C ASP A 118 -2.98 32.17 8.28
N SER A 119 -2.45 31.59 9.36
CA SER A 119 -2.82 30.25 9.82
C SER A 119 -4.31 30.16 10.17
N PRO A 120 -5.05 29.14 9.68
CA PRO A 120 -6.46 28.94 10.07
C PRO A 120 -6.62 28.56 11.55
N VAL A 121 -5.53 28.11 12.19
CA VAL A 121 -5.46 27.78 13.62
C VAL A 121 -4.46 28.71 14.29
N LYS A 122 -4.84 29.28 15.44
CA LYS A 122 -4.00 30.20 16.20
C LYS A 122 -2.70 29.53 16.65
N ARG A 123 -1.59 30.27 16.56
CA ARG A 123 -0.25 29.87 17.00
C ARG A 123 0.20 30.69 18.21
N ASP A 124 -0.67 30.87 19.18
CA ASP A 124 -0.41 31.69 20.37
C ASP A 124 0.24 30.92 21.53
N GLY A 125 0.57 29.63 21.31
CA GLY A 125 1.14 28.75 22.32
C GLY A 125 0.15 28.31 23.40
N THR A 126 -1.14 28.65 23.24
CA THR A 126 -2.21 28.23 24.15
C THR A 126 -3.06 27.15 23.48
N GLY A 127 -3.25 26.02 24.17
CA GLY A 127 -3.89 24.84 23.58
C GLY A 127 -2.94 23.96 22.75
N LYS A 128 -3.47 22.87 22.19
CA LYS A 128 -2.73 21.91 21.35
C LYS A 128 -3.27 21.81 19.93
N ASP A 129 -4.24 22.65 19.57
CA ASP A 129 -4.97 22.56 18.31
C ASP A 129 -4.05 22.62 17.09
N TRP A 130 -3.11 23.57 17.07
CA TRP A 130 -2.17 23.69 15.95
C TRP A 130 -1.26 22.46 15.85
N SER A 131 -0.67 22.03 16.96
CA SER A 131 0.22 20.86 16.97
C SER A 131 -0.51 19.57 16.61
N ASP A 132 -1.78 19.44 17.02
CA ASP A 132 -2.63 18.29 16.71
C ASP A 132 -3.00 18.28 15.22
N GLU A 133 -3.35 19.44 14.64
CA GLU A 133 -3.63 19.59 13.21
C GLU A 133 -2.39 19.36 12.33
N VAL A 134 -1.20 19.80 12.75
CA VAL A 134 0.04 19.48 12.02
C VAL A 134 0.35 17.99 12.12
N SER A 135 0.31 17.44 13.33
CA SER A 135 0.65 16.04 13.58
C SER A 135 -0.25 15.09 12.80
N ARG A 136 -1.56 15.37 12.75
CA ARG A 136 -2.50 14.49 12.03
C ARG A 136 -2.25 14.45 10.53
N ASN A 137 -1.91 15.58 9.91
CA ASN A 137 -1.65 15.66 8.48
C ASN A 137 -0.34 14.94 8.13
N LEU A 138 0.68 15.06 8.97
CA LEU A 138 1.93 14.31 8.84
C LEU A 138 1.72 12.80 9.02
N VAL A 139 0.90 12.38 9.99
CA VAL A 139 0.55 10.97 10.19
C VAL A 139 -0.21 10.42 8.97
N LEU A 140 -1.16 11.17 8.43
CA LEU A 140 -1.85 10.78 7.20
C LEU A 140 -0.87 10.62 6.04
N LEU A 141 -0.01 11.60 5.77
CA LEU A 141 0.98 11.53 4.69
C LEU A 141 1.92 10.33 4.84
N ARG A 142 2.43 10.08 6.05
CA ARG A 142 3.25 8.90 6.34
C ARG A 142 2.53 7.61 5.96
N LEU A 143 1.27 7.49 6.33
CA LEU A 143 0.46 6.30 6.13
C LEU A 143 0.01 6.13 4.67
N LEU A 144 -0.25 7.23 3.95
CA LEU A 144 -0.48 7.23 2.51
C LEU A 144 0.74 6.72 1.74
N ILE A 145 1.91 7.31 1.98
CA ILE A 145 3.18 6.91 1.34
C ILE A 145 3.47 5.43 1.64
N SER A 146 3.29 5.01 2.89
CA SER A 146 3.48 3.61 3.27
C SER A 146 2.46 2.67 2.63
N GLY A 147 1.25 3.14 2.32
CA GLY A 147 0.19 2.31 1.73
C GLY A 147 0.32 2.12 0.23
N ILE A 148 0.90 3.09 -0.48
CA ILE A 148 1.13 3.04 -1.95
C ILE A 148 2.60 2.77 -2.31
N SER A 149 3.41 2.36 -1.32
CA SER A 149 4.87 2.28 -1.45
C SER A 149 5.33 1.41 -2.62
N CYS A 150 4.57 0.36 -2.96
CA CYS A 150 4.85 -0.56 -4.06
C CYS A 150 4.84 0.10 -5.45
N PHE A 151 4.31 1.31 -5.60
CA PHE A 151 4.33 2.03 -6.88
C PHE A 151 5.61 2.86 -7.08
N PHE A 152 6.40 3.08 -6.03
CA PHE A 152 7.65 3.83 -6.15
C PHE A 152 8.81 2.89 -6.44
N ARG A 153 9.60 3.25 -7.45
CA ARG A 153 10.87 2.60 -7.77
C ARG A 153 12.02 3.45 -7.23
N SER A 154 13.00 2.80 -6.62
CA SER A 154 14.29 3.42 -6.32
C SER A 154 15.19 3.36 -7.55
N ASP A 155 15.93 4.45 -7.81
CA ASP A 155 17.03 4.44 -8.78
C ASP A 155 18.24 3.62 -8.29
N ASP A 156 18.28 3.31 -6.99
CA ASP A 156 19.22 2.35 -6.44
C ASP A 156 18.74 0.93 -6.73
N GLU A 157 19.41 0.27 -7.67
CA GLU A 157 19.12 -1.10 -8.11
C GLU A 157 19.29 -2.14 -6.99
N SER A 158 19.99 -1.83 -5.89
CA SER A 158 20.07 -2.70 -4.72
C SER A 158 18.76 -2.72 -3.91
N VAL A 159 17.92 -1.68 -4.06
CA VAL A 159 16.65 -1.52 -3.36
C VAL A 159 15.48 -2.06 -4.20
N THR A 160 15.48 -1.80 -5.50
CA THR A 160 14.48 -2.34 -6.45
C THR A 160 15.21 -3.03 -7.59
N PRO A 161 15.50 -4.35 -7.50
CA PRO A 161 16.21 -5.05 -8.53
C PRO A 161 15.36 -5.14 -9.81
N VAL A 162 15.98 -4.81 -10.94
CA VAL A 162 15.34 -4.91 -12.26
C VAL A 162 15.13 -6.39 -12.57
N SER A 163 13.87 -6.82 -12.71
CA SER A 163 13.59 -8.15 -13.24
C SER A 163 13.78 -8.09 -14.76
N GLY A 164 14.43 -9.09 -15.36
CA GLY A 164 14.92 -9.07 -16.75
C GLY A 164 13.89 -8.87 -17.88
N HIS A 165 12.65 -8.50 -17.56
CA HIS A 165 11.56 -8.16 -18.48
C HIS A 165 11.25 -6.65 -18.53
N ASP A 166 11.80 -5.83 -17.63
CA ASP A 166 11.53 -4.38 -17.52
C ASP A 166 12.29 -3.54 -18.56
N THR A 167 13.07 -4.18 -19.45
CA THR A 167 14.00 -3.53 -20.37
C THR A 167 13.36 -2.91 -21.61
N GLU A 168 12.07 -3.10 -21.88
CA GLU A 168 11.46 -2.66 -23.15
C GLU A 168 10.46 -1.50 -23.06
N VAL A 169 10.01 -1.08 -21.87
CA VAL A 169 8.86 -0.14 -21.79
C VAL A 169 9.24 1.34 -21.66
N ASN A 170 10.50 1.71 -21.42
CA ASN A 170 10.89 3.13 -21.51
C ASN A 170 12.31 3.32 -22.06
N GLY A 171 12.33 3.90 -23.27
CA GLY A 171 13.49 4.29 -24.09
C GLY A 171 14.84 4.40 -23.38
N SER A 172 15.76 3.53 -23.83
CA SER A 172 17.22 3.67 -23.80
C SER A 172 17.86 3.89 -22.42
N ILE A 173 18.22 2.78 -21.78
CA ILE A 173 19.32 2.75 -20.81
C ILE A 173 20.60 2.44 -21.60
N SER A 174 21.55 3.38 -21.64
CA SER A 174 22.88 3.15 -22.21
C SER A 174 23.56 1.95 -21.52
N PRO A 175 24.19 1.02 -22.26
CA PRO A 175 24.94 -0.05 -21.64
C PRO A 175 26.13 0.55 -20.89
N LYS A 176 26.19 0.38 -19.56
CA LYS A 176 27.40 0.68 -18.80
C LYS A 176 28.37 -0.49 -18.88
N GLU A 177 29.62 -0.14 -19.15
CA GLU A 177 30.77 -1.00 -19.35
C GLU A 177 30.93 -2.07 -18.26
N GLU A 178 31.24 -3.29 -18.69
CA GLU A 178 31.60 -4.39 -17.79
C GLU A 178 32.76 -3.97 -16.89
N VAL A 179 32.50 -3.91 -15.58
CA VAL A 179 33.57 -3.78 -14.58
C VAL A 179 34.34 -5.10 -14.55
N GLN A 180 35.53 -5.11 -15.17
CA GLN A 180 36.48 -6.22 -15.03
C GLN A 180 36.88 -6.37 -13.56
N GLN A 181 36.42 -7.44 -12.92
CA GLN A 181 36.93 -7.85 -11.61
C GLN A 181 38.38 -8.31 -11.75
N SER A 182 39.29 -7.64 -11.04
CA SER A 182 40.70 -8.03 -10.94
C SER A 182 40.86 -9.26 -10.02
N PRO A 183 41.71 -10.26 -10.35
CA PRO A 183 41.69 -11.57 -9.69
C PRO A 183 42.61 -11.68 -8.46
N ASN A 184 42.65 -10.68 -7.58
CA ASN A 184 43.64 -10.66 -6.49
C ASN A 184 43.12 -10.62 -5.05
N ASP A 185 41.82 -10.80 -4.81
CA ASP A 185 41.29 -10.85 -3.43
C ASP A 185 41.00 -12.29 -2.98
N LEU A 186 42.01 -13.16 -3.04
CA LEU A 186 42.08 -14.40 -2.24
C LEU A 186 43.54 -14.72 -1.91
N ALA A 187 44.02 -14.17 -0.78
CA ALA A 187 45.15 -14.68 -0.01
C ALA A 187 44.92 -14.40 1.49
#